data_AF-A0A8T6L0G1-F1
#
_entry.id   AF-A0A8T6L0G1-F1
#
_cell.length_a   1.000
_cell.length_b   1.000
_cell.length_c   1.000
_cell.angle_alpha   90.00
_cell.angle_beta   90.00
_cell.angle_gamma   90.00
#
_symmetry.space_group_name_H-M   'P 1'
#
loop_
_entity.id
_entity.type
_entity.pdbx_description
1 polymer ?
#
loop_
_entity_poly.entity_id
_entity_poly.type
_entity_poly.pdbx_seq_one_letter_code
_entity_poly.pdbx_strand_id
1 'polypeptide(L)'
;MPGRRWVAKTPERVGPLAANTNEASASGDDLAIPSAVLAGLQAHAGALDGLRRGVEKESLRVRPDGRLSMRPHPPSLGSPLTHPQITTDFCEAQLELITGVHDTPEGCIAELEAIHRLVYQGLDDELLWAASMPCLVMEDDEIPVGRYGTSNIGLAKTVYRLGLGHRYGRLMQTISGIHYNFSLPEGFWPLYAELKGREADRDFITECYFALIRNFRRYSWLLIQLFGAAPAICRSFAHGGGHGLAGFDEGTLYLPGATSLRMGRLGYQSDAQSSLHISYNGLDSYAATMREALT
;
A
#
# COMPACT_ATOMS: atom_id res chain seq x y z
N MET A 1 48.29 27.65 -0.89
CA MET A 1 48.09 27.15 0.48
C MET A 1 47.47 25.75 0.42
N PRO A 2 47.99 24.79 1.19
CA PRO A 2 47.56 23.39 1.17
C PRO A 2 46.26 23.18 1.98
N GLY A 3 45.49 22.15 1.60
CA GLY A 3 44.61 21.40 2.49
C GLY A 3 43.31 22.08 2.96
N ARG A 4 42.22 21.91 2.20
CA ARG A 4 40.89 21.78 2.80
C ARG A 4 40.41 20.35 2.63
N ARG A 5 40.56 19.58 3.70
CA ARG A 5 39.94 18.29 3.93
C ARG A 5 38.42 18.50 3.91
N TRP A 6 37.70 17.74 3.09
CA TRP A 6 36.25 17.63 3.22
C TRP A 6 35.97 16.87 4.52
N VAL A 7 35.44 17.59 5.52
CA VAL A 7 34.82 16.96 6.68
C VAL A 7 33.40 16.63 6.25
N ALA A 8 33.11 15.33 6.09
CA ALA A 8 31.73 14.87 5.97
C ALA A 8 30.98 15.35 7.22
N LYS A 9 30.04 16.28 7.05
CA LYS A 9 29.04 16.53 8.09
C LYS A 9 28.33 15.20 8.31
N THR A 10 28.55 14.62 9.48
CA THR A 10 27.69 13.57 10.03
C THR A 10 26.24 13.96 9.76
N PRO A 11 25.43 13.09 9.13
CA PRO A 11 24.01 13.34 9.05
C PRO A 11 23.51 13.46 10.48
N GLU A 12 23.00 14.64 10.84
CA GLU A 12 22.06 14.71 11.96
C GLU A 12 21.00 13.66 11.65
N ARG A 13 20.79 12.76 12.62
CA ARG A 13 19.79 11.70 12.52
C ARG A 13 18.48 12.35 12.09
N VAL A 14 18.07 12.09 10.85
CA VAL A 14 16.66 12.23 10.49
C VAL A 14 15.95 11.28 11.45
N GLY A 15 15.25 11.86 12.42
CA GLY A 15 14.51 11.10 13.41
C GLY A 15 13.56 10.12 12.70
N PRO A 16 13.27 8.96 13.30
CA PRO A 16 12.31 8.03 12.72
C PRO A 16 11.02 8.79 12.39
N LEU A 17 10.48 8.53 11.18
CA LEU A 17 9.07 8.79 10.88
C LEU A 17 8.27 8.31 12.09
N ALA A 18 7.43 9.19 12.64
CA ALA A 18 6.74 8.97 13.91
C ALA A 18 6.17 7.56 13.97
N ALA A 19 6.89 6.66 14.65
CA ALA A 19 6.33 5.44 15.14
C ALA A 19 5.20 5.89 16.06
N ASN A 20 4.02 5.32 15.90
CA ASN A 20 2.92 5.54 16.82
C ASN A 20 3.39 4.98 18.19
N THR A 21 3.97 5.82 19.05
CA THR A 21 4.81 5.43 20.20
C THR A 21 4.03 4.96 21.43
N ASN A 22 2.85 4.37 21.27
CA ASN A 22 2.08 3.81 22.40
C ASN A 22 1.98 2.27 22.33
N GLU A 23 3.03 1.61 21.84
CA GLU A 23 3.27 0.22 22.22
C GLU A 23 4.09 0.23 23.52
N ALA A 24 3.58 -0.39 24.58
CA ALA A 24 4.35 -0.68 25.77
C ALA A 24 5.72 -1.24 25.34
N SER A 25 6.80 -0.73 25.93
CA SER A 25 8.16 -1.15 25.64
C SER A 25 8.32 -2.64 25.94
N ALA A 26 8.06 -3.48 24.94
CA ALA A 26 8.50 -4.86 24.95
C ALA A 26 10.03 -4.80 25.04
N SER A 27 10.58 -5.36 26.11
CA SER A 27 12.03 -5.50 26.26
C SER A 27 12.59 -6.25 25.05
N GLY A 28 13.87 -6.05 24.71
CA GLY A 28 14.48 -6.70 23.54
C GLY A 28 14.35 -8.24 23.52
N ASP A 29 14.11 -8.86 24.68
CA ASP A 29 13.90 -10.30 24.84
C ASP A 29 12.48 -10.78 24.42
N ASP A 30 11.46 -9.91 24.43
CA ASP A 30 10.08 -10.27 24.03
C ASP A 30 9.89 -10.41 22.51
N LEU A 31 10.90 -10.02 21.72
CA LEU A 31 10.84 -10.01 20.25
C LEU A 31 11.59 -11.19 19.62
N ALA A 32 12.38 -11.91 20.40
CA ALA A 32 13.08 -13.08 19.92
C ALA A 32 12.09 -14.24 19.81
N ILE A 33 12.04 -14.88 18.64
CA ILE A 33 11.44 -16.22 18.55
C ILE A 33 12.22 -17.11 19.51
N PRO A 34 11.59 -17.78 20.49
CA PRO A 34 12.31 -18.61 21.43
C PRO A 34 13.20 -19.62 20.69
N SER A 35 14.44 -19.80 21.12
CA SER A 35 15.44 -20.58 20.37
C SER A 35 14.96 -21.99 19.99
N ALA A 36 14.15 -22.62 20.85
CA ALA A 36 13.52 -23.91 20.57
C ALA A 36 12.50 -23.86 19.42
N VAL A 37 11.67 -22.81 19.37
CA VAL A 37 10.71 -22.58 18.28
C VAL A 37 11.45 -22.33 16.97
N LEU A 38 12.51 -21.50 17.01
CA LEU A 38 13.32 -21.23 15.83
C LEU A 38 14.00 -22.51 15.30
N ALA A 39 14.62 -23.29 16.19
CA ALA A 39 15.24 -24.56 15.83
C ALA A 39 14.21 -25.55 15.25
N GLY A 40 13.01 -25.60 15.82
CA GLY A 40 11.90 -26.41 15.31
C GLY A 40 11.45 -25.99 13.90
N LEU A 41 11.33 -24.69 13.65
CA LEU A 41 11.03 -24.15 12.32
C LEU A 41 12.15 -24.43 11.31
N GLN A 42 13.42 -24.31 11.72
CA GLN A 42 14.57 -24.63 10.87
C GLN A 42 14.62 -26.11 10.49
N ALA A 43 14.31 -27.00 11.43
CA ALA A 43 14.22 -28.44 11.17
C ALA A 43 13.08 -28.79 10.20
N HIS A 44 12.06 -27.94 10.09
CA HIS A 44 10.88 -28.13 9.23
C HIS A 44 10.72 -26.97 8.25
N ALA A 45 11.81 -26.51 7.63
CA ALA A 45 11.78 -25.34 6.75
C ALA A 45 10.75 -25.46 5.61
N GLY A 46 10.51 -26.68 5.10
CA GLY A 46 9.49 -26.96 4.09
C GLY A 46 8.05 -26.74 4.54
N ALA A 47 7.78 -26.51 5.83
CA ALA A 47 6.47 -26.09 6.31
C ALA A 47 6.07 -24.69 5.82
N LEU A 48 7.02 -23.91 5.30
CA LEU A 48 6.75 -22.64 4.61
C LEU A 48 6.61 -22.81 3.09
N ASP A 49 6.83 -24.00 2.56
CA ASP A 49 6.57 -24.28 1.15
C ASP A 49 5.08 -24.09 0.86
N GLY A 50 4.78 -23.46 -0.28
CA GLY A 50 3.41 -23.17 -0.65
C GLY A 50 2.75 -22.04 0.14
N LEU A 51 3.53 -21.15 0.78
CA LEU A 51 3.06 -19.81 1.16
C LEU A 51 2.16 -19.25 0.07
N ARG A 52 0.99 -18.73 0.44
CA ARG A 52 0.00 -18.22 -0.51
C ARG A 52 0.16 -16.71 -0.66
N ARG A 53 -0.07 -16.20 -1.87
CA ARG A 53 0.00 -14.77 -2.17
C ARG A 53 -0.95 -14.33 -3.26
N GLY A 54 -1.32 -13.05 -3.23
CA GLY A 54 -2.01 -12.36 -4.31
C GLY A 54 -1.53 -10.91 -4.37
N VAL A 55 -1.70 -10.28 -5.52
CA VAL A 55 -1.29 -8.89 -5.75
C VAL A 55 -2.46 -8.07 -6.25
N GLU A 56 -2.63 -6.88 -5.66
CA GLU A 56 -3.42 -5.80 -6.22
C GLU A 56 -2.45 -4.72 -6.72
N LYS A 57 -2.65 -4.21 -7.93
CA LYS A 57 -1.80 -3.19 -8.52
C LYS A 57 -2.63 -2.10 -9.15
N GLU A 58 -2.43 -0.88 -8.69
CA GLU A 58 -3.14 0.30 -9.18
C GLU A 58 -2.33 1.03 -10.27
N SER A 59 -3.02 1.62 -11.24
CA SER A 59 -2.41 2.54 -12.22
C SER A 59 -3.44 3.46 -12.84
N LEU A 60 -3.04 4.72 -13.05
CA LEU A 60 -3.84 5.67 -13.81
C LEU A 60 -3.75 5.39 -15.31
N ARG A 61 -4.89 5.40 -15.99
CA ARG A 61 -4.98 5.55 -17.44
C ARG A 61 -4.64 6.99 -17.79
N VAL A 62 -3.66 7.16 -18.67
CA VAL A 62 -3.20 8.46 -19.15
C VAL A 62 -3.22 8.48 -20.67
N ARG A 63 -3.36 9.68 -21.22
CA ARG A 63 -3.20 9.93 -22.65
C ARG A 63 -1.71 9.82 -23.05
N PRO A 64 -1.38 9.75 -24.35
CA PRO A 64 0.01 9.75 -24.82
C PRO A 64 0.84 10.97 -24.40
N ASP A 65 0.19 12.09 -24.04
CA ASP A 65 0.85 13.30 -23.52
C ASP A 65 1.03 13.28 -21.99
N GLY A 66 0.69 12.17 -21.33
CA GLY A 66 0.85 11.97 -19.89
C GLY A 66 -0.26 12.55 -19.02
N ARG A 67 -1.27 13.22 -19.62
CA ARG A 67 -2.42 13.75 -18.86
C ARG A 67 -3.38 12.63 -18.45
N LEU A 68 -4.02 12.79 -17.30
CA LEU A 68 -5.05 11.87 -16.82
C LEU A 68 -6.16 11.67 -17.86
N SER A 69 -6.59 10.42 -18.05
CA SER A 69 -7.73 10.13 -18.92
C SER A 69 -9.05 10.60 -18.30
N MET A 70 -9.90 11.20 -19.14
CA MET A 70 -11.29 11.53 -18.82
C MET A 70 -12.29 10.56 -19.43
N ARG A 71 -11.81 9.53 -20.14
CA ARG A 71 -12.69 8.51 -20.73
C ARG A 71 -13.26 7.63 -19.61
N PRO A 72 -14.50 7.12 -19.75
CA PRO A 72 -15.04 6.14 -18.81
C PRO A 72 -14.21 4.86 -18.81
N HIS A 73 -14.41 4.00 -17.82
CA HIS A 73 -13.85 2.65 -17.82
C HIS A 73 -14.16 1.93 -19.15
N PRO A 74 -13.16 1.36 -19.84
CA PRO A 74 -13.37 0.75 -21.14
C PRO A 74 -14.43 -0.37 -21.08
N PRO A 75 -15.51 -0.30 -21.88
CA PRO A 75 -16.56 -1.33 -21.86
C PRO A 75 -16.06 -2.73 -22.21
N SER A 76 -14.97 -2.83 -22.98
CA SER A 76 -14.30 -4.09 -23.32
C SER A 76 -13.68 -4.81 -22.11
N LEU A 77 -13.41 -4.09 -21.01
CA LEU A 77 -12.92 -4.65 -19.75
C LEU A 77 -14.06 -5.06 -18.80
N GLY A 78 -15.31 -4.89 -19.23
CA GLY A 78 -16.49 -5.30 -18.49
C GLY A 78 -16.92 -4.28 -17.42
N SER A 79 -17.50 -4.79 -16.35
CA SER A 79 -18.06 -3.97 -15.27
C SER A 79 -17.07 -3.86 -14.11
N PRO A 80 -16.57 -2.66 -13.75
CA PRO A 80 -15.66 -2.51 -12.63
C PRO A 80 -16.33 -2.90 -11.30
N LEU A 81 -17.66 -2.95 -11.22
CA LEU A 81 -18.36 -3.37 -9.99
C LEU A 81 -18.21 -4.88 -9.71
N THR A 82 -18.08 -5.70 -10.77
CA THR A 82 -18.25 -7.16 -10.65
C THR A 82 -17.16 -7.97 -11.34
N HIS A 83 -16.28 -7.34 -12.12
CA HIS A 83 -15.20 -8.05 -12.80
C HIS A 83 -14.17 -8.53 -11.77
N PRO A 84 -13.76 -9.81 -11.81
CA PRO A 84 -13.01 -10.43 -10.71
C PRO A 84 -11.55 -9.98 -10.61
N GLN A 85 -10.96 -9.50 -11.71
CA GLN A 85 -9.52 -9.21 -11.80
C GLN A 85 -9.19 -7.76 -12.19
N ILE A 86 -10.19 -6.97 -12.57
CA ILE A 86 -10.00 -5.63 -13.15
C ILE A 86 -11.13 -4.76 -12.61
N THR A 87 -10.79 -3.76 -11.83
CA THR A 87 -11.75 -2.79 -11.30
C THR A 87 -11.15 -1.38 -11.36
N THR A 88 -11.80 -0.43 -10.73
CA THR A 88 -11.27 0.92 -10.49
C THR A 88 -11.18 1.17 -8.99
N ASP A 89 -10.13 1.85 -8.55
CA ASP A 89 -10.03 2.35 -7.19
C ASP A 89 -10.76 3.70 -7.09
N PHE A 90 -10.14 4.78 -6.58
CA PHE A 90 -10.84 6.03 -6.29
C PHE A 90 -11.32 6.72 -7.57
N CYS A 91 -10.44 6.81 -8.56
CA CYS A 91 -10.68 7.51 -9.82
C CYS A 91 -11.16 6.55 -10.92
N GLU A 92 -12.05 7.02 -11.80
CA GLU A 92 -12.55 6.26 -12.97
C GLU A 92 -11.42 5.85 -13.94
N ALA A 93 -10.33 6.62 -13.95
CA ALA A 93 -9.13 6.33 -14.70
C ALA A 93 -8.12 5.47 -13.91
N GLN A 94 -8.30 5.23 -12.62
CA GLN A 94 -7.37 4.46 -11.80
C GLN A 94 -7.77 2.99 -11.79
N LEU A 95 -7.22 2.23 -12.75
CA LEU A 95 -7.42 0.79 -12.79
C LEU A 95 -6.74 0.12 -11.60
N GLU A 96 -7.40 -0.88 -11.05
CA GLU A 96 -6.87 -1.78 -10.03
C GLU A 96 -6.94 -3.21 -10.57
N LEU A 97 -5.76 -3.85 -10.66
CA LEU A 97 -5.59 -5.19 -11.22
C LEU A 97 -5.37 -6.18 -10.08
N ILE A 98 -6.19 -7.21 -10.01
CA ILE A 98 -6.28 -8.14 -8.87
C ILE A 98 -5.98 -9.56 -9.37
N THR A 99 -4.94 -10.19 -8.82
CA THR A 99 -4.64 -11.61 -9.13
C THR A 99 -5.48 -12.54 -8.27
N GLY A 100 -5.59 -13.81 -8.70
CA GLY A 100 -5.94 -14.90 -7.81
C GLY A 100 -4.87 -15.18 -6.75
N VAL A 101 -5.07 -16.25 -6.00
CA VAL A 101 -4.14 -16.71 -4.96
C VAL A 101 -3.20 -17.77 -5.54
N HIS A 102 -1.88 -17.57 -5.38
CA HIS A 102 -0.82 -18.44 -5.88
C HIS A 102 0.07 -18.97 -4.77
N ASP A 103 0.62 -20.17 -4.94
CA ASP A 103 1.68 -20.74 -4.08
C ASP A 103 3.09 -20.39 -4.54
N THR A 104 3.27 -19.82 -5.74
CA THR A 104 4.57 -19.35 -6.25
C THR A 104 4.53 -17.86 -6.62
N PRO A 105 5.64 -17.12 -6.45
CA PRO A 105 5.77 -15.76 -6.98
C PRO A 105 5.62 -15.71 -8.51
N GLU A 106 6.19 -16.68 -9.22
CA GLU A 106 6.19 -16.75 -10.69
C GLU A 106 4.77 -16.89 -11.24
N GLY A 107 3.93 -17.73 -10.62
CA GLY A 107 2.52 -17.87 -11.00
C GLY A 107 1.73 -16.57 -10.83
N CYS A 108 1.94 -15.87 -9.71
CA CYS A 108 1.28 -14.59 -9.43
C CYS A 108 1.69 -13.50 -10.44
N ILE A 109 2.99 -13.40 -10.75
CA ILE A 109 3.50 -12.45 -11.74
C ILE A 109 3.00 -12.79 -13.15
N ALA A 110 2.95 -14.08 -13.52
CA ALA A 110 2.45 -14.50 -14.83
C ALA A 110 0.96 -14.16 -15.01
N GLU A 111 0.13 -14.33 -13.97
CA GLU A 111 -1.27 -13.90 -14.02
C GLU A 111 -1.37 -12.37 -14.11
N LEU A 112 -0.63 -11.63 -13.29
CA LEU A 112 -0.63 -10.17 -13.34
C LEU A 112 -0.23 -9.65 -14.73
N GLU A 113 0.75 -10.29 -15.38
CA GLU A 113 1.15 -9.97 -16.75
C GLU A 113 0.02 -10.27 -17.76
N ALA A 114 -0.67 -11.41 -17.61
CA ALA A 114 -1.81 -11.74 -18.46
C ALA A 114 -2.95 -10.71 -18.32
N ILE A 115 -3.25 -10.27 -17.10
CA ILE A 115 -4.23 -9.21 -16.84
C ILE A 115 -3.79 -7.90 -17.50
N HIS A 116 -2.51 -7.51 -17.37
CA HIS A 116 -1.99 -6.31 -18.06
C HIS A 116 -2.16 -6.38 -19.58
N ARG A 117 -1.86 -7.54 -20.19
CA ARG A 117 -2.02 -7.73 -21.64
C ARG A 117 -3.47 -7.58 -22.07
N LEU A 118 -4.42 -8.12 -21.31
CA LEU A 118 -5.86 -7.93 -21.56
C LEU A 118 -6.27 -6.46 -21.43
N VAL A 119 -5.80 -5.78 -20.38
CA VAL A 119 -6.06 -4.34 -20.18
C VAL A 119 -5.57 -3.54 -21.38
N TYR A 120 -4.32 -3.73 -21.81
CA TYR A 120 -3.75 -3.00 -22.95
C TYR A 120 -4.47 -3.27 -24.28
N GLN A 121 -5.14 -4.42 -24.45
CA GLN A 121 -6.00 -4.66 -25.62
C GLN A 121 -7.27 -3.78 -25.61
N GLY A 122 -7.68 -3.27 -24.44
CA GLY A 122 -8.87 -2.44 -24.27
C GLY A 122 -8.61 -0.95 -24.03
N LEU A 123 -7.36 -0.50 -24.00
CA LEU A 123 -7.00 0.90 -23.72
C LEU A 123 -6.95 1.83 -24.94
N ASP A 124 -7.11 1.29 -26.15
CA ASP A 124 -6.92 2.03 -27.41
C ASP A 124 -5.54 2.75 -27.45
N ASP A 125 -5.53 4.09 -27.40
CA ASP A 125 -4.34 4.95 -27.39
C ASP A 125 -3.89 5.37 -25.97
N GLU A 126 -4.59 4.95 -24.93
CA GLU A 126 -4.22 5.24 -23.54
C GLU A 126 -3.07 4.35 -23.04
N LEU A 127 -2.33 4.84 -22.06
CA LEU A 127 -1.22 4.16 -21.41
C LEU A 127 -1.52 4.00 -19.92
N LEU A 128 -0.86 3.04 -19.27
CA LEU A 128 -0.86 2.96 -17.81
C LEU A 128 0.32 3.75 -17.24
N TRP A 129 0.03 4.66 -16.32
CA TRP A 129 1.04 5.37 -15.56
C TRP A 129 1.84 4.39 -14.70
N ALA A 130 3.17 4.42 -14.86
CA ALA A 130 4.06 3.40 -14.30
C ALA A 130 4.65 3.76 -12.92
N ALA A 131 4.34 4.94 -12.37
CA ALA A 131 4.85 5.41 -11.09
C ALA A 131 3.73 5.57 -10.05
N SER A 132 4.09 5.51 -8.75
CA SER A 132 3.11 5.73 -7.69
C SER A 132 2.55 7.14 -7.66
N MET A 133 3.42 8.15 -7.81
CA MET A 133 3.03 9.56 -7.73
C MET A 133 2.54 10.01 -9.10
N PRO A 134 1.35 10.62 -9.20
CA PRO A 134 0.80 11.06 -10.47
C PRO A 134 1.46 12.36 -10.94
N CYS A 135 1.25 12.72 -12.21
CA CYS A 135 1.71 13.98 -12.80
C CYS A 135 0.68 14.50 -13.80
N LEU A 136 0.74 15.80 -14.09
CA LEU A 136 -0.16 16.48 -15.04
C LEU A 136 -1.65 16.23 -14.75
N VAL A 137 -1.97 16.17 -13.46
CA VAL A 137 -3.34 16.06 -12.98
C VAL A 137 -3.99 17.44 -13.03
N MET A 138 -5.27 17.44 -13.38
CA MET A 138 -6.15 18.60 -13.43
C MET A 138 -6.55 19.10 -12.04
N GLU A 139 -7.41 20.12 -11.98
CA GLU A 139 -7.95 20.61 -10.71
C GLU A 139 -8.67 19.50 -9.94
N ASP A 140 -8.62 19.59 -8.61
CA ASP A 140 -9.04 18.51 -7.71
C ASP A 140 -10.49 18.06 -7.96
N ASP A 141 -11.41 19.00 -8.21
CA ASP A 141 -12.83 18.74 -8.43
C ASP A 141 -13.15 18.18 -9.83
N GLU A 142 -12.22 18.28 -10.78
CA GLU A 142 -12.35 17.74 -12.13
C GLU A 142 -11.90 16.27 -12.22
N ILE A 143 -11.14 15.74 -11.24
CA ILE A 143 -10.71 14.33 -11.22
C ILE A 143 -11.95 13.42 -11.17
N PRO A 144 -12.15 12.53 -12.16
CA PRO A 144 -13.36 11.73 -12.27
C PRO A 144 -13.36 10.62 -11.21
N VAL A 145 -14.36 10.60 -10.34
CA VAL A 145 -14.52 9.51 -9.35
C VAL A 145 -15.03 8.23 -10.02
N GLY A 146 -14.63 7.06 -9.50
CA GLY A 146 -15.04 5.75 -10.00
C GLY A 146 -16.56 5.58 -10.04
N ARG A 147 -17.08 5.07 -11.17
CA ARG A 147 -18.50 4.86 -11.45
C ARG A 147 -18.81 3.38 -11.53
N TYR A 148 -19.84 2.95 -10.80
CA TYR A 148 -20.20 1.53 -10.67
C TYR A 148 -21.66 1.24 -11.05
N GLY A 149 -22.23 2.04 -11.95
CA GLY A 149 -23.63 1.93 -12.37
C GLY A 149 -24.64 2.47 -11.35
N THR A 150 -25.92 2.10 -11.53
CA THR A 150 -27.08 2.66 -10.81
C THR A 150 -27.67 1.75 -9.73
N SER A 151 -27.09 0.57 -9.50
CA SER A 151 -27.49 -0.29 -8.39
C SER A 151 -27.16 0.37 -7.04
N ASN A 152 -27.88 0.02 -5.97
CA ASN A 152 -27.62 0.61 -4.65
C ASN A 152 -26.16 0.45 -4.20
N ILE A 153 -25.56 -0.72 -4.45
CA ILE A 153 -24.15 -0.99 -4.11
C ILE A 153 -23.21 -0.14 -4.97
N GLY A 154 -23.50 -0.02 -6.27
CA GLY A 154 -22.69 0.79 -7.18
C GLY A 154 -22.74 2.29 -6.84
N LEU A 155 -23.93 2.80 -6.52
CA LEU A 155 -24.12 4.16 -6.04
C LEU A 155 -23.41 4.37 -4.70
N ALA A 156 -23.53 3.45 -3.74
CA ALA A 156 -22.84 3.55 -2.45
C ALA A 156 -21.31 3.64 -2.60
N LYS A 157 -20.70 2.82 -3.48
CA LYS A 157 -19.25 2.89 -3.78
C LYS A 157 -18.83 4.22 -4.41
N THR A 158 -19.69 4.79 -5.26
CA THR A 158 -19.47 6.10 -5.88
C THR A 158 -19.58 7.23 -4.84
N VAL A 159 -20.61 7.20 -3.99
CA VAL A 159 -20.83 8.19 -2.92
C VAL A 159 -19.71 8.15 -1.90
N TYR A 160 -19.22 6.97 -1.54
CA TYR A 160 -18.04 6.82 -0.68
C TYR A 160 -16.83 7.58 -1.21
N ARG A 161 -16.52 7.46 -2.51
CA ARG A 161 -15.42 8.18 -3.18
C ARG A 161 -15.65 9.68 -3.23
N LEU A 162 -16.88 10.13 -3.48
CA LEU A 162 -17.22 11.55 -3.37
C LEU A 162 -16.93 12.07 -1.95
N GLY A 163 -17.30 11.33 -0.91
CA GLY A 163 -17.00 11.64 0.49
C GLY A 163 -15.49 11.72 0.77
N LEU A 164 -14.69 10.78 0.25
CA LEU A 164 -13.23 10.83 0.35
C LEU A 164 -12.66 12.08 -0.32
N GLY A 165 -13.15 12.41 -1.53
CA GLY A 165 -12.75 13.61 -2.25
C GLY A 165 -13.05 14.89 -1.47
N HIS A 166 -14.23 14.99 -0.85
CA HIS A 166 -14.58 16.13 0.00
C HIS A 166 -13.75 16.23 1.29
N ARG A 167 -13.36 15.10 1.88
CA ARG A 167 -12.65 15.09 3.16
C ARG A 167 -11.14 15.27 3.01
N TYR A 168 -10.55 14.78 1.93
CA TYR A 168 -9.10 14.67 1.78
C TYR A 168 -8.54 15.24 0.47
N GLY A 169 -9.39 15.73 -0.43
CA GLY A 169 -9.01 16.06 -1.81
C GLY A 169 -8.93 14.81 -2.69
N ARG A 170 -9.32 14.95 -3.94
CA ARG A 170 -9.29 13.88 -4.95
C ARG A 170 -7.86 13.58 -5.44
N LEU A 171 -6.99 14.59 -5.48
CA LEU A 171 -5.65 14.45 -6.00
C LEU A 171 -4.82 13.43 -5.22
N MET A 172 -4.85 13.50 -3.89
CA MET A 172 -4.16 12.53 -3.02
C MET A 172 -4.61 11.10 -3.30
N GLN A 173 -5.88 10.92 -3.67
CA GLN A 173 -6.48 9.61 -3.92
C GLN A 173 -6.03 8.99 -5.25
N THR A 174 -5.41 9.77 -6.14
CA THR A 174 -4.85 9.27 -7.41
C THR A 174 -3.43 8.69 -7.28
N ILE A 175 -2.84 8.74 -6.07
CA ILE A 175 -1.58 8.03 -5.79
C ILE A 175 -1.85 6.53 -5.89
N SER A 176 -1.08 5.85 -6.74
CA SER A 176 -1.22 4.41 -6.97
C SER A 176 -0.23 3.59 -6.13
N GLY A 177 -0.67 2.40 -5.72
CA GLY A 177 0.10 1.44 -4.94
C GLY A 177 0.14 0.03 -5.50
N ILE A 178 0.84 -0.82 -4.74
CA ILE A 178 0.77 -2.28 -4.86
C ILE A 178 0.41 -2.80 -3.47
N HIS A 179 -0.57 -3.69 -3.40
CA HIS A 179 -0.88 -4.46 -2.20
C HIS A 179 -0.41 -5.90 -2.39
N TYR A 180 0.37 -6.40 -1.43
CA TYR A 180 0.81 -7.79 -1.38
C TYR A 180 0.03 -8.52 -0.31
N ASN A 181 -0.92 -9.34 -0.75
CA ASN A 181 -1.72 -10.20 0.08
C ASN A 181 -0.96 -11.51 0.32
N PHE A 182 -0.94 -12.02 1.55
CA PHE A 182 -0.30 -13.31 1.83
C PHE A 182 -0.94 -14.07 2.98
N SER A 183 -0.76 -15.39 2.97
CA SER A 183 -1.12 -16.26 4.09
C SER A 183 -0.16 -17.44 4.20
N LEU A 184 0.00 -17.95 5.42
CA LEU A 184 0.77 -19.15 5.70
C LEU A 184 0.01 -20.40 5.19
N PRO A 185 0.73 -21.42 4.68
CA PRO A 185 0.10 -22.64 4.19
C PRO A 185 -0.59 -23.38 5.34
N GLU A 186 -1.66 -24.13 5.05
CA GLU A 186 -2.46 -24.80 6.09
C GLU A 186 -1.62 -25.76 6.96
N GLY A 187 -0.65 -26.46 6.34
CA GLY A 187 0.27 -27.36 7.03
C GLY A 187 1.23 -26.69 8.02
N PHE A 188 1.42 -25.36 7.95
CA PHE A 188 2.27 -24.63 8.89
C PHE A 188 1.66 -24.58 10.30
N TRP A 189 0.34 -24.45 10.41
CA TRP A 189 -0.32 -24.14 11.67
C TRP A 189 -0.22 -25.25 12.73
N PRO A 190 -0.44 -26.54 12.40
CA PRO A 190 -0.27 -27.62 13.37
C PRO A 190 1.14 -27.67 13.95
N LEU A 191 2.17 -27.56 13.09
CA LEU A 191 3.57 -27.53 13.51
C LEU A 191 3.85 -26.34 14.44
N TYR A 192 3.43 -25.14 14.04
CA TYR A 192 3.71 -23.95 14.82
C TYR A 192 2.98 -23.93 16.16
N ALA A 193 1.76 -24.47 16.21
CA ALA A 193 1.01 -24.63 17.45
C ALA A 193 1.70 -25.63 18.40
N GLU A 194 2.16 -26.77 17.89
CA GLU A 194 2.92 -27.77 18.67
C GLU A 194 4.19 -27.16 19.28
N LEU A 195 4.98 -26.44 18.48
CA LEU A 195 6.19 -25.75 18.96
C LEU A 195 5.90 -24.70 20.03
N LYS A 196 4.68 -24.16 20.07
CA LYS A 196 4.22 -23.17 21.04
C LYS A 196 3.43 -23.79 22.20
N GLY A 197 3.27 -25.12 22.23
CA GLY A 197 2.49 -25.83 23.25
C GLY A 197 1.01 -25.44 23.25
N ARG A 198 0.45 -25.18 22.06
CA ARG A 198 -0.94 -24.75 21.83
C ARG A 198 -1.63 -25.68 20.83
N GLU A 199 -2.95 -25.58 20.75
CA GLU A 199 -3.73 -26.19 19.66
C GLU A 199 -3.80 -25.22 18.47
N ALA A 200 -3.85 -25.78 17.25
CA ALA A 200 -3.94 -25.00 16.01
C ALA A 200 -5.39 -24.57 15.71
N ASP A 201 -6.03 -23.92 16.68
CA ASP A 201 -7.38 -23.39 16.53
C ASP A 201 -7.41 -22.00 15.86
N ARG A 202 -8.62 -21.51 15.59
CA ARG A 202 -8.84 -20.21 14.93
C ARG A 202 -8.31 -19.05 15.78
N ASP A 203 -8.38 -19.15 17.09
CA ASP A 203 -7.97 -18.08 18.01
C ASP A 203 -6.45 -17.97 18.02
N PHE A 204 -5.73 -19.09 18.09
CA PHE A 204 -4.28 -19.17 17.94
C PHE A 204 -3.80 -18.58 16.61
N ILE A 205 -4.44 -18.96 15.49
CA ILE A 205 -4.08 -18.42 14.17
C ILE A 205 -4.30 -16.90 14.12
N THR A 206 -5.42 -16.43 14.68
CA THR A 206 -5.74 -15.00 14.76
C THR A 206 -4.73 -14.24 15.61
N GLU A 207 -4.38 -14.76 16.80
CA GLU A 207 -3.33 -14.23 17.68
C GLU A 207 -1.99 -14.11 16.93
N CYS A 208 -1.62 -15.12 16.14
CA CYS A 208 -0.40 -15.13 15.35
C CYS A 208 -0.40 -14.05 14.26
N TYR A 209 -1.51 -13.86 13.53
CA TYR A 209 -1.61 -12.78 12.54
C TYR A 209 -1.58 -11.39 13.19
N PHE A 210 -2.19 -11.19 14.37
CA PHE A 210 -2.04 -9.94 15.11
C PHE A 210 -0.60 -9.70 15.57
N ALA A 211 0.10 -10.74 16.02
CA ALA A 211 1.53 -10.65 16.35
C ALA A 211 2.37 -10.25 15.12
N LEU A 212 2.06 -10.82 13.96
CA LEU A 212 2.68 -10.47 12.69
C LEU A 212 2.39 -9.01 12.29
N ILE A 213 1.16 -8.51 12.47
CA ILE A 213 0.83 -7.10 12.20
C ILE A 213 1.67 -6.17 13.08
N ARG A 214 1.81 -6.46 14.38
CA ARG A 214 2.65 -5.67 15.29
C ARG A 214 4.12 -5.65 14.83
N ASN A 215 4.66 -6.80 14.43
CA ASN A 215 6.01 -6.88 13.88
C ASN A 215 6.14 -6.14 12.54
N PHE A 216 5.16 -6.24 11.65
CA PHE A 216 5.13 -5.51 10.40
C PHE A 216 5.17 -4.00 10.66
N ARG A 217 4.36 -3.49 11.59
CA ARG A 217 4.37 -2.06 11.96
C ARG A 217 5.71 -1.60 12.53
N ARG A 218 6.43 -2.47 13.26
CA ARG A 218 7.77 -2.17 13.80
C ARG A 218 8.85 -2.09 12.72
N TYR A 219 8.73 -2.89 11.65
CA TYR A 219 9.78 -3.07 10.65
C TYR A 219 9.42 -2.60 9.24
N SER A 220 8.21 -2.07 9.00
CA SER A 220 7.74 -1.65 7.67
C SER A 220 8.61 -0.57 7.03
N TRP A 221 9.33 0.22 7.83
CA TRP A 221 10.32 1.18 7.36
C TRP A 221 11.41 0.54 6.48
N LEU A 222 11.74 -0.74 6.70
CA LEU A 222 12.73 -1.45 5.88
C LEU A 222 12.21 -1.68 4.45
N LEU A 223 10.93 -2.01 4.30
CA LEU A 223 10.31 -2.15 2.98
C LEU A 223 10.27 -0.81 2.24
N ILE A 224 9.97 0.28 2.96
CA ILE A 224 9.99 1.64 2.41
C ILE A 224 11.41 2.04 1.99
N GLN A 225 12.43 1.62 2.75
CA GLN A 225 13.83 1.89 2.43
C GLN A 225 14.32 1.09 1.21
N LEU A 226 13.95 -0.19 1.10
CA LEU A 226 14.43 -1.09 0.04
C LEU A 226 13.66 -0.93 -1.28
N PHE A 227 12.34 -0.73 -1.19
CA PHE A 227 11.44 -0.75 -2.35
C PHE A 227 10.73 0.58 -2.60
N GLY A 228 11.03 1.62 -1.81
CA GLY A 228 10.54 2.96 -2.07
C GLY A 228 11.04 3.48 -3.42
N ALA A 229 10.11 3.71 -4.34
CA ALA A 229 10.38 4.14 -5.71
C ALA A 229 9.65 5.46 -6.06
N ALA A 230 9.49 6.34 -5.08
CA ALA A 230 8.81 7.63 -5.25
C ALA A 230 9.59 8.80 -4.60
N PRO A 231 10.87 9.03 -4.96
CA PRO A 231 11.68 10.09 -4.36
C PRO A 231 11.31 11.51 -4.85
N ALA A 232 10.51 11.59 -5.92
CA ALA A 232 10.13 12.81 -6.61
C ALA A 232 8.62 12.85 -6.89
N ILE A 233 8.10 14.05 -7.07
CA ILE A 233 6.71 14.32 -7.45
C ILE A 233 6.67 15.39 -8.55
N CYS A 234 5.59 15.38 -9.32
CA CYS A 234 5.27 16.44 -10.26
C CYS A 234 4.90 17.72 -9.51
N ARG A 235 5.27 18.90 -10.02
CA ARG A 235 4.87 20.19 -9.43
C ARG A 235 3.37 20.37 -9.37
N SER A 236 2.63 19.80 -10.32
CA SER A 236 1.15 19.79 -10.29
C SER A 236 0.59 19.07 -9.06
N PHE A 237 1.39 18.23 -8.39
CA PHE A 237 1.00 17.50 -7.20
C PHE A 237 1.28 18.28 -5.90
N ALA A 238 2.21 19.22 -5.94
CA ALA A 238 2.56 20.03 -4.79
C ALA A 238 1.65 21.26 -4.72
N HIS A 239 0.53 21.16 -4.00
CA HIS A 239 -0.31 22.32 -3.69
C HIS A 239 0.13 23.00 -2.40
N GLY A 240 0.19 24.33 -2.43
CA GLY A 240 0.57 25.17 -1.28
C GLY A 240 2.08 25.34 -1.10
N GLY A 241 2.47 26.37 -0.35
CA GLY A 241 3.87 26.60 0.03
C GLY A 241 4.30 25.75 1.23
N GLY A 242 5.62 25.66 1.48
CA GLY A 242 6.16 25.05 2.72
C GLY A 242 6.35 23.53 2.70
N HIS A 243 6.26 22.88 1.54
CA HIS A 243 6.43 21.42 1.39
C HIS A 243 7.88 20.91 1.54
N GLY A 244 8.88 21.80 1.61
CA GLY A 244 10.28 21.43 1.90
C GLY A 244 11.00 20.62 0.79
N LEU A 245 10.42 20.54 -0.41
CA LEU A 245 11.02 19.84 -1.55
C LEU A 245 11.92 20.78 -2.36
N ALA A 246 13.02 20.25 -2.88
CA ALA A 246 13.89 20.94 -3.82
C ALA A 246 13.34 20.81 -5.25
N GLY A 247 13.59 21.82 -6.09
CA GLY A 247 13.35 21.73 -7.53
C GLY A 247 14.43 20.88 -8.19
N PHE A 248 14.03 19.93 -9.03
CA PHE A 248 14.95 19.22 -9.93
C PHE A 248 14.98 19.91 -11.30
N ASP A 249 13.81 20.14 -11.89
CA ASP A 249 13.61 20.86 -13.15
C ASP A 249 12.30 21.69 -13.14
N GLU A 250 11.85 22.14 -14.32
CA GLU A 250 10.61 22.92 -14.48
C GLU A 250 9.35 22.18 -14.02
N GLY A 251 9.32 20.84 -14.08
CA GLY A 251 8.14 20.01 -13.78
C GLY A 251 8.26 19.19 -12.50
N THR A 252 9.45 19.02 -11.95
CA THR A 252 9.76 17.99 -10.95
C THR A 252 10.27 18.60 -9.64
N LEU A 253 9.71 18.12 -8.53
CA LEU A 253 10.17 18.36 -7.17
C LEU A 253 10.67 17.05 -6.56
N TYR A 254 11.65 17.12 -5.66
CA TYR A 254 12.16 15.93 -4.97
C TYR A 254 12.71 16.28 -3.59
N LEU A 255 12.93 15.26 -2.76
CA LEU A 255 13.62 15.40 -1.48
C LEU A 255 14.92 14.59 -1.51
N PRO A 256 16.10 15.23 -1.36
CA PRO A 256 17.37 14.50 -1.33
C PRO A 256 17.38 13.40 -0.27
N GLY A 257 17.68 12.17 -0.69
CA GLY A 257 17.72 10.99 0.18
C GLY A 257 16.36 10.37 0.52
N ALA A 258 15.25 10.91 0.01
CA ALA A 258 13.95 10.25 0.15
C ALA A 258 13.89 8.96 -0.68
N THR A 259 13.21 7.94 -0.17
CA THR A 259 12.88 6.72 -0.92
C THR A 259 11.44 6.74 -1.43
N SER A 260 10.48 7.11 -0.58
CA SER A 260 9.04 7.13 -0.92
C SER A 260 8.30 8.32 -0.33
N LEU A 261 8.09 9.36 -1.15
CA LEU A 261 7.22 10.50 -0.83
C LEU A 261 5.75 10.06 -0.73
N ARG A 262 5.34 8.98 -1.42
CA ARG A 262 4.02 8.34 -1.26
C ARG A 262 3.71 7.96 0.20
N MET A 263 4.72 7.56 0.97
CA MET A 263 4.57 7.18 2.38
C MET A 263 4.86 8.35 3.36
N GLY A 264 5.16 9.53 2.83
CA GLY A 264 5.44 10.73 3.61
C GLY A 264 4.23 11.66 3.74
N ARG A 265 4.44 12.85 4.32
CA ARG A 265 3.39 13.86 4.57
C ARG A 265 2.68 14.38 3.31
N LEU A 266 3.37 14.35 2.18
CA LEU A 266 2.83 14.77 0.88
C LEU A 266 2.20 13.58 0.12
N GLY A 267 2.20 12.40 0.73
CA GLY A 267 1.70 11.17 0.13
C GLY A 267 0.31 10.83 0.64
N TYR A 268 0.06 9.54 0.81
CA TYR A 268 -1.25 9.01 1.19
C TYR A 268 -1.41 8.97 2.73
N GLN A 269 -1.32 10.13 3.38
CA GLN A 269 -1.52 10.27 4.82
C GLN A 269 -2.40 11.49 5.12
N SER A 270 -3.39 11.35 5.99
CA SER A 270 -4.23 12.47 6.45
C SER A 270 -4.13 12.68 7.96
N ASP A 271 -4.10 13.95 8.38
CA ASP A 271 -4.06 14.32 9.80
C ASP A 271 -5.29 13.78 10.56
N ALA A 272 -6.43 13.59 9.89
CA ALA A 272 -7.64 13.02 10.48
C ALA A 272 -7.49 11.54 10.88
N GLN A 273 -6.51 10.82 10.34
CA GLN A 273 -6.19 9.45 10.75
C GLN A 273 -5.17 9.40 11.90
N SER A 274 -4.42 10.49 12.12
CA SER A 274 -3.41 10.54 13.18
C SER A 274 -4.02 10.50 14.59
N SER A 275 -5.28 10.92 14.74
CA SER A 275 -6.03 10.88 16.00
C SER A 275 -6.76 9.54 16.25
N LEU A 276 -6.73 8.61 15.29
CA LEU A 276 -7.39 7.32 15.42
C LEU A 276 -6.50 6.30 16.13
N HIS A 277 -6.94 5.86 17.30
CA HIS A 277 -6.23 4.87 18.12
C HIS A 277 -6.75 3.46 17.86
N ILE A 278 -6.30 2.84 16.76
CA ILE A 278 -6.64 1.45 16.44
C ILE A 278 -5.70 0.47 17.16
N SER A 279 -6.29 -0.47 17.91
CA SER A 279 -5.54 -1.52 18.63
C SER A 279 -5.24 -2.71 17.72
N TYR A 280 -4.01 -3.22 17.78
CA TYR A 280 -3.57 -4.44 17.07
C TYR A 280 -3.09 -5.54 18.04
N ASN A 281 -3.54 -5.47 19.30
CA ASN A 281 -3.16 -6.46 20.31
C ASN A 281 -3.98 -7.76 20.20
N GLY A 282 -5.21 -7.67 19.70
CA GLY A 282 -6.08 -8.82 19.46
C GLY A 282 -7.40 -8.40 18.82
N LEU A 283 -8.17 -9.39 18.35
CA LEU A 283 -9.37 -9.19 17.53
C LEU A 283 -10.43 -8.33 18.21
N ASP A 284 -10.74 -8.59 19.48
CA ASP A 284 -11.78 -7.84 20.20
C ASP A 284 -11.43 -6.37 20.35
N SER A 285 -10.18 -6.07 20.75
CA SER A 285 -9.71 -4.69 20.89
C SER A 285 -9.65 -3.95 19.54
N TYR A 286 -9.27 -4.66 18.47
CA TYR A 286 -9.29 -4.12 17.11
C TYR A 286 -10.73 -3.79 16.69
N ALA A 287 -11.66 -4.73 16.85
CA ALA A 287 -13.06 -4.53 16.48
C ALA A 287 -13.73 -3.40 17.28
N ALA A 288 -13.43 -3.29 18.58
CA ALA A 288 -13.96 -2.23 19.44
C ALA A 288 -13.46 -0.85 18.99
N THR A 289 -12.15 -0.68 18.82
CA THR A 289 -11.55 0.60 18.41
C THR A 289 -11.93 1.00 16.98
N MET A 290 -12.06 0.04 16.07
CA MET A 290 -12.57 0.29 14.71
C MET A 290 -14.04 0.71 14.71
N ARG A 291 -14.87 0.15 15.61
CA ARG A 291 -16.28 0.56 15.71
C ARG A 291 -16.40 1.98 16.24
N GLU A 292 -15.65 2.32 17.28
CA GLU A 292 -15.59 3.68 17.83
C GLU A 292 -15.13 4.70 16.79
N ALA A 293 -14.17 4.33 15.94
CA ALA A 293 -13.70 5.17 14.83
C ALA A 293 -14.76 5.49 13.76
N LEU A 294 -15.81 4.67 13.66
CA LEU A 294 -16.85 4.76 12.63
C LEU A 294 -18.13 5.45 13.12
N THR A 295 -18.26 5.71 14.43
CA THR A 295 -19.45 6.25 15.09
C THR A 295 -19.18 7.59 15.75
#